data_AF-A0A8H3H4T7-F1
#
_entry.id   AF-A0A8H3H4T7-F1
#
_cell.length_a   1.000
_cell.length_b   1.000
_cell.length_c   1.000
_cell.angle_alpha   90.00
_cell.angle_beta   90.00
_cell.angle_gamma   90.00
#
_symmetry.space_group_name_H-M   'P 1'
#
loop_
_entity.id
_entity.type
_entity.pdbx_description
1 polymer ?
#
loop_
_entity_poly.entity_id
_entity_poly.type
_entity_poly.pdbx_seq_one_letter_code
_entity_poly.pdbx_strand_id
1 'polypeptide(L)'
;MYFSVKSLAAALVAFAAATTAAPSEKRATCANPVTYVEWRSLPQAQRDSFHNAVKFHYVANFLPWHRWFLHLRRLDLTDCGYTGPVPYWDWTIDSGKLATSDIWDPVSGFGGNGNARTRCVENGPYASPGFQLTYPNRHCLARRFNNGNIRDSRIGNMQGSLYSQNAVDTLMRLTDHINFSNQMEEGVHDVIHNVIAGDIAAAFSPNDALFFLHHQNIDRLWAKWQGRNAARLQDYRGNTVQGQDPINGWRYPLAKLTDKLPTQGIRGLPDITVAEVMDTMSDKLCYVSISLTSVSQGVKVRKNPPTSLMKFFAVLIPLAAAVLAVPSKSEECTNPEIRVEWRSLTQDQRNSYHNAVKCLQTKPSGVEGLSQYDLFSKRHVDLFGDIHYVAAFLPWHRYFSRARGQLMKQCGYDGPDIYWDWTKDVNNMESSEMFDPVKGFGGTGKQTKTNNTTLNCVNDGPYGLRSNFTLSWPQKRCLQRNFDMRPRRRTWWDKPTSPSTRHSQTQIDNINKKTKFADFWPALEEGPHDSVHNEINNDMAASFSPDDVLFFLHHNNIDRLWALWQDRDQNRLKDYSGSKVQGQNLTNPNRPGASLNNIIFIGMENLGFRNVTVGELMNTQGPVLCYKYDK
;
A
#
# COMPACT_ATOMS: atom_id res chain seq x y z
N MET A 1 -54.79 -70.79 -8.18
CA MET A 1 -55.50 -69.98 -9.20
C MET A 1 -54.73 -68.67 -9.38
N TYR A 2 -54.21 -68.47 -10.60
CA TYR A 2 -53.66 -67.26 -11.27
C TYR A 2 -53.10 -66.10 -10.40
N PHE A 3 -51.78 -65.87 -10.25
CA PHE A 3 -50.71 -65.42 -11.20
C PHE A 3 -50.92 -64.06 -11.90
N SER A 4 -50.08 -63.07 -11.54
CA SER A 4 -49.31 -62.28 -12.51
C SER A 4 -48.02 -61.74 -11.87
N VAL A 5 -46.91 -61.94 -12.57
CA VAL A 5 -45.50 -61.71 -12.22
C VAL A 5 -44.98 -60.52 -13.02
N LYS A 6 -44.05 -59.72 -12.45
CA LYS A 6 -42.79 -59.21 -13.04
C LYS A 6 -42.39 -57.88 -12.38
N SER A 7 -41.31 -57.87 -11.58
CA SER A 7 -39.93 -57.46 -11.96
C SER A 7 -39.65 -56.05 -11.40
N LEU A 8 -38.53 -55.70 -10.74
CA LEU A 8 -37.23 -56.33 -10.54
C LEU A 8 -36.53 -55.63 -9.34
N ALA A 9 -35.84 -56.41 -8.48
CA ALA A 9 -34.70 -56.07 -7.60
C ALA A 9 -34.83 -54.86 -6.64
N ALA A 10 -35.01 -54.95 -5.31
CA ALA A 10 -34.33 -55.74 -4.26
C ALA A 10 -32.80 -55.81 -4.47
N ALA A 11 -31.96 -55.24 -3.60
CA ALA A 11 -31.72 -55.74 -2.25
C ALA A 11 -30.57 -54.92 -1.62
N LEU A 12 -30.38 -54.74 -0.31
CA LEU A 12 -31.08 -55.05 0.95
C LEU A 12 -30.19 -54.33 2.03
N VAL A 13 -30.72 -53.56 3.00
CA VAL A 13 -31.04 -53.98 4.40
C VAL A 13 -29.80 -53.97 5.33
N ALA A 14 -29.78 -53.54 6.59
CA ALA A 14 -30.81 -53.26 7.60
C ALA A 14 -30.27 -52.36 8.74
N PHE A 15 -31.18 -51.62 9.38
CA PHE A 15 -31.21 -51.29 10.82
C PHE A 15 -31.38 -52.58 11.67
N ALA A 16 -31.14 -52.71 12.98
CA ALA A 16 -30.50 -52.00 14.09
C ALA A 16 -30.80 -52.84 15.37
N ALA A 17 -30.02 -52.64 16.46
CA ALA A 17 -30.38 -52.68 17.91
C ALA A 17 -29.26 -53.33 18.75
N ALA A 18 -28.93 -52.95 19.99
CA ALA A 18 -29.11 -51.75 20.83
C ALA A 18 -28.43 -52.04 22.19
N THR A 19 -27.72 -51.08 22.82
CA THR A 19 -27.59 -50.96 24.29
C THR A 19 -27.25 -49.52 24.74
N THR A 20 -28.22 -48.90 25.43
CA THR A 20 -28.18 -47.96 26.58
C THR A 20 -27.13 -46.83 26.73
N ALA A 21 -27.60 -45.62 26.40
CA ALA A 21 -27.46 -44.24 26.95
C ALA A 21 -26.31 -43.77 27.90
N ALA A 22 -25.70 -42.64 27.49
CA ALA A 22 -25.25 -41.49 28.31
C ALA A 22 -25.55 -40.16 27.53
N PRO A 23 -25.71 -38.98 28.17
CA PRO A 23 -26.58 -37.92 27.65
C PRO A 23 -25.93 -36.88 26.71
N SER A 24 -26.70 -36.58 25.65
CA SER A 24 -26.90 -35.30 24.94
C SER A 24 -25.71 -34.44 24.49
N GLU A 25 -25.44 -34.48 23.18
CA GLU A 25 -25.20 -33.25 22.40
C GLU A 25 -26.11 -33.26 21.17
N LYS A 26 -26.96 -32.23 21.04
CA LYS A 26 -27.74 -31.99 19.83
C LYS A 26 -26.78 -31.64 18.69
N ARG A 27 -26.46 -32.62 17.84
CA ARG A 27 -25.88 -32.37 16.53
C ARG A 27 -26.88 -31.60 15.67
N ALA A 28 -26.53 -30.38 15.28
CA ALA A 28 -27.30 -29.62 14.31
C ALA A 28 -27.34 -30.39 12.97
N THR A 29 -28.53 -30.62 12.42
CA THR A 29 -28.75 -31.18 11.10
C THR A 29 -28.65 -30.07 10.04
N CYS A 30 -27.76 -30.22 9.06
CA CYS A 30 -27.59 -29.24 7.97
C CYS A 30 -28.72 -29.39 6.93
N ALA A 31 -29.36 -28.28 6.58
CA ALA A 31 -30.52 -28.24 5.69
C ALA A 31 -30.21 -28.46 4.19
N ASN A 32 -28.94 -28.40 3.79
CA ASN A 32 -28.49 -28.65 2.41
C ASN A 32 -27.09 -29.28 2.39
N PRO A 33 -26.97 -30.61 2.51
CA PRO A 33 -25.67 -31.26 2.41
C PRO A 33 -25.15 -31.21 0.96
N VAL A 34 -23.95 -30.68 0.79
CA VAL A 34 -23.20 -30.75 -0.46
C VAL A 34 -22.66 -32.17 -0.65
N THR A 35 -22.92 -32.76 -1.81
CA THR A 35 -22.40 -34.09 -2.17
C THR A 35 -21.02 -33.94 -2.79
N TYR A 36 -20.00 -34.48 -2.12
CA TYR A 36 -18.66 -34.64 -2.69
C TYR A 36 -18.64 -35.92 -3.54
N VAL A 37 -18.24 -35.80 -4.79
CA VAL A 37 -18.08 -36.92 -5.74
C VAL A 37 -16.61 -37.14 -6.01
N GLU A 38 -16.21 -38.41 -6.15
CA GLU A 38 -14.82 -38.79 -6.39
C GLU A 38 -14.42 -38.36 -7.82
N TRP A 39 -13.22 -37.78 -7.97
CA TRP A 39 -12.76 -37.17 -9.22
C TRP A 39 -12.81 -38.10 -10.45
N ARG A 40 -12.51 -39.39 -10.27
CA ARG A 40 -12.56 -40.39 -11.33
C ARG A 40 -13.99 -40.82 -11.66
N SER A 41 -14.96 -40.54 -10.79
CA SER A 41 -16.39 -40.74 -11.05
C SER A 41 -17.03 -39.63 -11.91
N LEU A 42 -16.35 -38.50 -12.14
CA LEU A 42 -16.85 -37.45 -13.02
C LEU A 42 -16.85 -37.92 -14.50
N PRO A 43 -17.90 -37.63 -15.29
CA PRO A 43 -17.88 -37.81 -16.73
C PRO A 43 -16.68 -37.13 -17.39
N GLN A 44 -16.09 -37.76 -18.41
CA GLN A 44 -14.90 -37.22 -19.09
C GLN A 44 -15.15 -35.80 -19.64
N ALA A 45 -16.32 -35.51 -20.20
CA ALA A 45 -16.67 -34.16 -20.66
C ALA A 45 -16.71 -33.10 -19.53
N GLN A 46 -17.00 -33.49 -18.28
CA GLN A 46 -16.96 -32.58 -17.13
C GLN A 46 -15.54 -32.43 -16.58
N ARG A 47 -14.72 -33.49 -16.64
CA ARG A 47 -13.28 -33.38 -16.37
C ARG A 47 -12.58 -32.53 -17.42
N ASP A 48 -12.94 -32.71 -18.69
CA ASP A 48 -12.42 -31.92 -19.81
C ASP A 48 -12.94 -30.49 -19.76
N SER A 49 -14.19 -30.26 -19.35
CA SER A 49 -14.70 -28.92 -19.03
C SER A 49 -13.91 -28.30 -17.89
N PHE A 50 -13.61 -29.02 -16.80
CA PHE A 50 -12.74 -28.54 -15.72
C PHE A 50 -11.32 -28.23 -16.19
N HIS A 51 -10.74 -29.07 -17.06
CA HIS A 51 -9.41 -28.86 -17.65
C HIS A 51 -9.38 -27.75 -18.71
N ASN A 52 -10.48 -27.52 -19.43
CA ASN A 52 -10.60 -26.53 -20.49
C ASN A 52 -11.19 -25.18 -20.02
N ALA A 53 -11.84 -25.13 -18.86
CA ALA A 53 -12.64 -23.98 -18.46
C ALA A 53 -11.82 -22.77 -18.02
N VAL A 54 -10.53 -22.87 -17.66
CA VAL A 54 -9.80 -21.65 -17.34
C VAL A 54 -8.29 -21.77 -17.39
N LYS A 55 -7.73 -21.24 -18.47
CA LYS A 55 -6.33 -20.80 -18.50
C LYS A 55 -6.31 -19.38 -17.98
N PHE A 56 -6.11 -19.21 -16.67
CA PHE A 56 -6.00 -17.89 -16.02
C PHE A 56 -4.66 -17.18 -16.30
N HIS A 57 -3.77 -17.81 -17.05
CA HIS A 57 -2.44 -17.33 -17.34
C HIS A 57 -2.31 -16.96 -18.81
N TYR A 58 -1.50 -15.95 -19.11
CA TYR A 58 -1.31 -15.36 -20.44
C TYR A 58 -2.61 -14.86 -21.06
N VAL A 59 -3.49 -14.35 -20.20
CA VAL A 59 -4.81 -13.79 -20.50
C VAL A 59 -5.13 -12.66 -19.53
N ALA A 60 -6.10 -11.82 -19.87
CA ALA A 60 -6.51 -10.70 -19.03
C ALA A 60 -6.91 -11.12 -17.59
N ASN A 61 -7.48 -12.32 -17.42
CA ASN A 61 -7.97 -12.82 -16.14
C ASN A 61 -6.88 -13.07 -15.08
N PHE A 62 -5.59 -13.04 -15.44
CA PHE A 62 -4.48 -13.36 -14.54
C PHE A 62 -4.56 -12.61 -13.21
N LEU A 63 -4.50 -11.28 -13.23
CA LEU A 63 -4.53 -10.47 -12.01
C LEU A 63 -5.85 -10.59 -11.21
N PRO A 64 -7.05 -10.40 -11.81
CA PRO A 64 -8.30 -10.47 -11.04
C PRO A 64 -8.59 -11.86 -10.48
N TRP A 65 -8.24 -12.94 -11.19
CA TRP A 65 -8.45 -14.28 -10.67
C TRP A 65 -7.54 -14.59 -9.48
N HIS A 66 -6.25 -14.25 -9.55
CA HIS A 66 -5.32 -14.48 -8.44
C HIS A 66 -5.70 -13.64 -7.21
N ARG A 67 -6.17 -12.40 -7.39
CA ARG A 67 -6.73 -11.59 -6.30
C ARG A 67 -7.91 -12.28 -5.61
N TRP A 68 -8.85 -12.82 -6.38
CA TRP A 68 -9.96 -13.58 -5.80
C TRP A 68 -9.48 -14.82 -5.07
N PHE A 69 -8.55 -15.56 -5.67
CA PHE A 69 -7.98 -16.76 -5.09
C PHE A 69 -7.25 -16.49 -3.74
N LEU A 70 -6.53 -15.37 -3.64
CA LEU A 70 -5.93 -14.90 -2.38
C LEU A 70 -6.98 -14.59 -1.32
N HIS A 71 -8.11 -13.98 -1.70
CA HIS A 71 -9.21 -13.72 -0.79
C HIS A 71 -9.81 -15.04 -0.24
N LEU A 72 -10.02 -16.03 -1.10
CA LEU A 72 -10.48 -17.36 -0.68
C LEU A 72 -9.52 -17.99 0.32
N ARG A 73 -8.21 -17.87 0.07
CA ARG A 73 -7.19 -18.35 1.01
C ARG A 73 -7.26 -17.66 2.37
N ARG A 74 -7.51 -16.35 2.40
CA ARG A 74 -7.69 -15.59 3.65
C ARG A 74 -8.87 -16.15 4.47
N LEU A 75 -9.97 -16.52 3.80
CA LEU A 75 -11.11 -17.14 4.47
C LEU A 75 -10.74 -18.51 5.05
N ASP A 76 -9.98 -19.34 4.32
CA ASP A 76 -9.51 -20.63 4.83
C ASP A 76 -8.58 -20.48 6.04
N LEU A 77 -7.67 -19.49 6.01
CA LEU A 77 -6.81 -19.17 7.15
C LEU A 77 -7.64 -18.79 8.38
N THR A 78 -8.70 -18.01 8.18
CA THR A 78 -9.62 -17.58 9.24
C THR A 78 -10.35 -18.78 9.85
N ASP A 79 -10.86 -19.69 9.02
CA ASP A 79 -11.52 -20.93 9.47
C ASP A 79 -10.57 -21.85 10.23
N CYS A 80 -9.29 -21.86 9.87
CA CYS A 80 -8.23 -22.56 10.58
C CYS A 80 -7.74 -21.83 11.84
N GLY A 81 -8.36 -20.71 12.23
CA GLY A 81 -8.06 -19.97 13.47
C GLY A 81 -6.89 -18.99 13.36
N TYR A 82 -6.40 -18.69 12.16
CA TYR A 82 -5.41 -17.63 11.97
C TYR A 82 -6.05 -16.26 12.21
N THR A 83 -5.50 -15.50 13.16
CA THR A 83 -6.00 -14.17 13.56
C THR A 83 -5.05 -13.04 13.16
N GLY A 84 -3.91 -13.37 12.57
CA GLY A 84 -2.92 -12.41 12.11
C GLY A 84 -3.27 -11.77 10.77
N PRO A 85 -2.56 -10.70 10.38
CA PRO A 85 -2.65 -10.14 9.03
C PRO A 85 -2.04 -11.12 8.02
N VAL A 86 -2.66 -11.27 6.84
CA VAL A 86 -2.08 -12.10 5.77
C VAL A 86 -0.83 -11.41 5.21
N PRO A 87 0.36 -12.03 5.29
CA PRO A 87 1.60 -11.40 4.86
C PRO A 87 1.77 -11.44 3.33
N TYR A 88 2.52 -10.49 2.79
CA TYR A 88 3.12 -10.58 1.45
C TYR A 88 4.64 -10.69 1.57
N TRP A 89 5.29 -11.14 0.50
CA TRP A 89 6.74 -11.21 0.41
C TRP A 89 7.29 -10.20 -0.61
N ASP A 90 7.94 -9.14 -0.11
CA ASP A 90 8.62 -8.16 -0.96
C ASP A 90 10.00 -8.66 -1.42
N TRP A 91 9.99 -9.53 -2.41
CA TRP A 91 11.18 -10.12 -3.01
C TRP A 91 12.16 -9.08 -3.61
N THR A 92 11.77 -7.80 -3.77
CA THR A 92 12.70 -6.75 -4.22
C THR A 92 13.84 -6.52 -3.22
N ILE A 93 13.57 -6.74 -1.93
CA ILE A 93 14.54 -6.64 -0.83
C ILE A 93 15.61 -7.73 -0.92
N ASP A 94 15.23 -8.87 -1.50
CA ASP A 94 16.07 -10.04 -1.65
C ASP A 94 16.79 -10.09 -3.01
N SER A 95 16.58 -9.07 -3.86
CA SER A 95 17.20 -8.97 -5.19
C SER A 95 18.72 -9.12 -5.11
N GLY A 96 19.25 -10.14 -5.80
CA GLY A 96 20.68 -10.46 -5.85
C GLY A 96 21.21 -11.28 -4.67
N LYS A 97 20.40 -11.54 -3.64
CA LYS A 97 20.74 -12.36 -2.46
C LYS A 97 19.62 -13.32 -2.05
N LEU A 98 18.72 -13.65 -2.99
CA LEU A 98 17.51 -14.42 -2.72
C LEU A 98 17.81 -15.73 -2.01
N ALA A 99 18.83 -16.49 -2.43
CA ALA A 99 19.20 -17.77 -1.84
C ALA A 99 19.54 -17.72 -0.34
N THR A 100 19.90 -16.54 0.18
CA THR A 100 20.27 -16.30 1.58
C THR A 100 19.29 -15.36 2.28
N SER A 101 18.08 -15.18 1.74
CA SER A 101 17.02 -14.40 2.37
C SER A 101 16.55 -15.03 3.68
N ASP A 102 16.16 -14.19 4.64
CA ASP A 102 15.60 -14.60 5.93
C ASP A 102 14.23 -15.30 5.77
N ILE A 103 13.57 -15.17 4.60
CA ILE A 103 12.34 -15.92 4.29
C ILE A 103 12.57 -17.45 4.35
N TRP A 104 13.83 -17.90 4.23
CA TRP A 104 14.23 -19.30 4.28
C TRP A 104 14.61 -19.79 5.67
N ASP A 105 14.57 -18.91 6.69
CA ASP A 105 14.89 -19.29 8.06
C ASP A 105 14.03 -20.48 8.52
N PRO A 106 14.61 -21.53 9.13
CA PRO A 106 13.90 -22.73 9.51
C PRO A 106 12.99 -22.58 10.74
N VAL A 107 13.01 -21.44 11.43
CA VAL A 107 12.19 -21.19 12.62
C VAL A 107 11.16 -20.11 12.33
N SER A 108 11.57 -18.95 11.84
CA SER A 108 10.69 -17.81 11.55
C SER A 108 10.22 -17.73 10.10
N GLY A 109 10.85 -18.50 9.20
CA GLY A 109 10.57 -18.49 7.76
C GLY A 109 9.87 -19.76 7.26
N PHE A 110 10.08 -20.06 5.98
CA PHE A 110 9.36 -21.09 5.22
C PHE A 110 10.21 -22.33 4.91
N GLY A 111 11.40 -22.45 5.53
CA GLY A 111 12.38 -23.48 5.19
C GLY A 111 13.08 -23.22 3.85
N GLY A 112 14.27 -23.75 3.64
CA GLY A 112 15.14 -23.36 2.53
C GLY A 112 14.96 -24.18 1.25
N ASN A 113 16.06 -24.27 0.49
CA ASN A 113 16.15 -25.08 -0.71
C ASN A 113 15.93 -26.57 -0.40
N GLY A 114 15.46 -27.32 -1.38
CA GLY A 114 15.30 -28.75 -1.28
C GLY A 114 16.62 -29.51 -1.33
N ASN A 115 16.63 -30.70 -0.76
CA ASN A 115 17.74 -31.64 -0.83
C ASN A 115 18.20 -31.87 -2.28
N ALA A 116 19.52 -31.93 -2.51
CA ALA A 116 20.07 -32.06 -3.86
C ALA A 116 19.59 -33.32 -4.62
N ARG A 117 19.25 -34.40 -3.89
CA ARG A 117 18.83 -35.69 -4.46
C ARG A 117 17.32 -35.86 -4.42
N THR A 118 16.69 -35.63 -3.27
CA THR A 118 15.25 -35.89 -3.08
C THR A 118 14.37 -34.69 -3.43
N ARG A 119 14.96 -33.49 -3.55
CA ARG A 119 14.27 -32.19 -3.72
C ARG A 119 13.38 -31.78 -2.55
N CYS A 120 13.18 -32.63 -1.56
CA CYS A 120 12.38 -32.30 -0.39
C CYS A 120 13.00 -31.16 0.41
N VAL A 121 12.16 -30.23 0.88
CA VAL A 121 12.52 -29.29 1.93
C VAL A 121 12.74 -30.06 3.23
N GLU A 122 13.89 -29.86 3.89
CA GLU A 122 14.33 -30.65 5.06
C GLU A 122 14.33 -29.85 6.37
N ASN A 123 13.96 -28.56 6.33
CA ASN A 123 13.89 -27.69 7.50
C ASN A 123 12.69 -26.73 7.41
N GLY A 124 12.34 -26.07 8.52
CA GLY A 124 11.17 -25.19 8.55
C GLY A 124 9.84 -25.89 8.81
N PRO A 125 8.75 -25.11 8.90
CA PRO A 125 7.39 -25.61 9.18
C PRO A 125 6.83 -26.53 8.08
N TYR A 126 7.44 -26.54 6.89
CA TYR A 126 7.04 -27.35 5.74
C TYR A 126 8.00 -28.50 5.43
N ALA A 127 8.87 -28.86 6.38
CA ALA A 127 9.87 -29.91 6.21
C ALA A 127 9.26 -31.32 6.08
N SER A 128 9.90 -32.15 5.26
CA SER A 128 9.71 -33.59 5.25
C SER A 128 10.28 -34.24 6.54
N PRO A 129 9.66 -35.30 7.08
CA PRO A 129 8.43 -35.96 6.64
C PRO A 129 7.15 -35.37 7.23
N GLY A 130 7.24 -34.34 8.08
CA GLY A 130 6.12 -33.80 8.85
C GLY A 130 5.03 -33.13 7.99
N PHE A 131 5.42 -32.44 6.93
CA PHE A 131 4.49 -31.85 5.97
C PHE A 131 4.46 -32.68 4.68
N GLN A 132 3.27 -33.12 4.27
CA GLN A 132 3.05 -33.97 3.09
C GLN A 132 1.93 -33.40 2.23
N LEU A 133 2.25 -33.12 0.98
CA LEU A 133 1.31 -32.72 -0.06
C LEU A 133 0.59 -33.95 -0.58
N THR A 134 -0.69 -33.82 -0.93
CA THR A 134 -1.53 -34.94 -1.43
C THR A 134 -1.82 -34.85 -2.92
N TYR A 135 -1.69 -33.66 -3.51
CA TYR A 135 -1.89 -33.40 -4.93
C TYR A 135 -0.56 -33.01 -5.59
N PRO A 136 -0.25 -33.45 -6.82
CA PRO A 136 -1.03 -34.37 -7.66
C PRO A 136 -0.98 -35.83 -7.17
N ASN A 137 0.03 -36.16 -6.38
CA ASN A 137 0.17 -37.41 -5.65
C ASN A 137 0.79 -37.10 -4.28
N ARG A 138 0.86 -38.09 -3.38
CA ARG A 138 1.49 -37.88 -2.08
C ARG A 138 3.01 -37.66 -2.24
N HIS A 139 3.54 -36.54 -1.74
CA HIS A 139 4.96 -36.22 -1.75
C HIS A 139 5.32 -35.15 -0.69
N CYS A 140 6.62 -34.95 -0.45
CA CYS A 140 7.13 -33.82 0.32
C CYS A 140 7.04 -32.52 -0.48
N LEU A 141 7.00 -31.35 0.18
CA LEU A 141 7.23 -30.08 -0.51
C LEU A 141 8.62 -30.07 -1.15
N ALA A 142 8.68 -29.84 -2.46
CA ALA A 142 9.92 -29.85 -3.23
C ALA A 142 10.31 -28.45 -3.72
N ARG A 143 11.58 -28.07 -3.52
CA ARG A 143 12.18 -26.83 -4.04
C ARG A 143 13.52 -27.11 -4.70
N ARG A 144 13.92 -26.29 -5.68
CA ARG A 144 15.21 -26.44 -6.38
C ARG A 144 15.73 -25.09 -6.86
N PHE A 145 16.35 -24.35 -5.95
CA PHE A 145 16.90 -23.03 -6.25
C PHE A 145 17.88 -23.11 -7.44
N ASN A 146 17.73 -22.17 -8.37
CA ASN A 146 18.49 -22.12 -9.61
C ASN A 146 18.61 -20.68 -10.12
N ASN A 147 19.37 -20.49 -11.20
CA ASN A 147 19.60 -19.19 -11.82
C ASN A 147 18.76 -18.95 -13.09
N GLY A 148 17.47 -19.24 -13.03
CA GLY A 148 16.50 -19.01 -14.11
C GLY A 148 16.37 -20.13 -15.13
N ASN A 149 16.97 -21.29 -14.88
CA ASN A 149 16.77 -22.49 -15.66
C ASN A 149 16.36 -23.61 -14.71
N ILE A 150 15.08 -23.99 -14.74
CA ILE A 150 14.51 -25.03 -13.88
C ILE A 150 15.18 -26.40 -14.05
N ARG A 151 15.91 -26.62 -15.16
CA ARG A 151 16.69 -27.84 -15.42
C ARG A 151 18.08 -27.78 -14.77
N ASP A 152 18.58 -26.60 -14.44
CA ASP A 152 19.83 -26.35 -13.75
C ASP A 152 19.64 -26.28 -12.22
N SER A 153 20.68 -26.58 -11.45
CA SER A 153 20.73 -26.40 -9.98
C SER A 153 21.81 -25.42 -9.53
N ARG A 154 22.50 -24.76 -10.46
CA ARG A 154 23.37 -23.63 -10.14
C ARG A 154 22.51 -22.47 -9.68
N ILE A 155 22.65 -22.09 -8.41
CA ILE A 155 21.85 -21.05 -7.76
C ILE A 155 22.15 -19.66 -8.35
N GLY A 156 23.42 -19.36 -8.64
CA GLY A 156 23.82 -18.06 -9.20
C GLY A 156 23.35 -16.89 -8.35
N ASN A 157 22.86 -15.83 -9.00
CA ASN A 157 22.21 -14.69 -8.33
C ASN A 157 20.67 -14.82 -8.35
N MET A 158 20.16 -16.01 -8.68
CA MET A 158 18.74 -16.29 -8.87
C MET A 158 18.05 -15.22 -9.70
N GLN A 159 18.67 -14.73 -10.79
CA GLN A 159 18.14 -13.66 -11.65
C GLN A 159 17.69 -12.36 -10.95
N GLY A 160 18.35 -11.98 -9.84
CA GLY A 160 18.02 -10.82 -9.01
C GLY A 160 17.60 -9.53 -9.73
N SER A 161 18.25 -9.20 -10.86
CA SER A 161 17.96 -7.99 -11.62
C SER A 161 16.52 -7.94 -12.17
N LEU A 162 15.92 -9.09 -12.48
CA LEU A 162 14.60 -9.18 -13.10
C LEU A 162 13.44 -8.96 -12.12
N TYR A 163 13.71 -9.01 -10.81
CA TYR A 163 12.77 -8.70 -9.74
C TYR A 163 13.38 -7.69 -8.76
N SER A 164 14.26 -6.84 -9.26
CA SER A 164 14.77 -5.68 -8.51
C SER A 164 13.72 -4.59 -8.38
N GLN A 165 13.93 -3.64 -7.46
CA GLN A 165 13.10 -2.44 -7.37
C GLN A 165 13.03 -1.71 -8.73
N ASN A 166 14.13 -1.68 -9.50
CA ASN A 166 14.14 -1.08 -10.83
C ASN A 166 13.26 -1.82 -11.86
N ALA A 167 13.17 -3.15 -11.76
CA ALA A 167 12.26 -3.94 -12.58
C ALA A 167 10.79 -3.60 -12.25
N VAL A 168 10.47 -3.53 -10.96
CA VAL A 168 9.14 -3.08 -10.48
C VAL A 168 8.84 -1.64 -10.91
N ASP A 169 9.77 -0.70 -10.78
CA ASP A 169 9.57 0.69 -11.19
C ASP A 169 9.31 0.83 -12.70
N THR A 170 9.88 -0.07 -13.51
CA THR A 170 9.63 -0.12 -14.95
C THR A 170 8.23 -0.63 -15.24
N LEU A 171 7.82 -1.72 -14.59
CA LEU A 171 6.47 -2.28 -14.67
C LEU A 171 5.41 -1.25 -14.24
N MET A 172 5.65 -0.53 -13.15
CA MET A 172 4.72 0.44 -12.59
C MET A 172 4.51 1.70 -13.46
N ARG A 173 5.38 1.95 -14.45
CA ARG A 173 5.26 3.06 -15.42
C ARG A 173 4.34 2.76 -16.60
N LEU A 174 3.97 1.49 -16.80
CA LEU A 174 3.08 1.11 -17.90
C LEU A 174 1.72 1.78 -17.72
N THR A 175 1.16 2.28 -18.81
CA THR A 175 -0.03 3.15 -18.76
C THR A 175 -1.33 2.37 -18.84
N ASP A 176 -1.29 1.18 -19.44
CA ASP A 176 -2.45 0.34 -19.74
C ASP A 176 -2.39 -1.06 -19.12
N HIS A 177 -3.57 -1.63 -18.89
CA HIS A 177 -3.74 -2.96 -18.31
C HIS A 177 -3.06 -4.09 -19.08
N ILE A 178 -3.12 -4.09 -20.42
CA ILE A 178 -2.60 -5.22 -21.22
C ILE A 178 -1.09 -5.33 -21.02
N ASN A 179 -0.37 -4.23 -21.27
CA ASN A 179 1.08 -4.21 -21.11
C ASN A 179 1.47 -4.45 -19.64
N PHE A 180 0.74 -3.88 -18.69
CA PHE A 180 1.00 -4.10 -17.26
C PHE A 180 0.82 -5.56 -16.86
N SER A 181 -0.32 -6.17 -17.18
CA SER A 181 -0.62 -7.55 -16.82
C SER A 181 0.37 -8.51 -17.47
N ASN A 182 0.65 -8.35 -18.76
CA ASN A 182 1.58 -9.23 -19.48
C ASN A 182 3.00 -9.11 -18.94
N GLN A 183 3.53 -7.89 -18.75
CA GLN A 183 4.88 -7.71 -18.20
C GLN A 183 4.97 -8.08 -16.71
N MET A 184 3.88 -7.99 -15.96
CA MET A 184 3.84 -8.47 -14.59
C MET A 184 3.96 -9.98 -14.57
N GLU A 185 3.10 -10.66 -15.33
CA GLU A 185 2.99 -12.11 -15.42
C GLU A 185 4.28 -12.74 -15.96
N GLU A 186 4.74 -12.30 -17.14
CA GLU A 186 5.93 -12.84 -17.83
C GLU A 186 7.26 -12.34 -17.25
N GLY A 187 7.21 -11.26 -16.47
CA GLY A 187 8.39 -10.64 -15.88
C GLY A 187 8.56 -11.03 -14.42
N VAL A 188 8.23 -10.09 -13.54
CA VAL A 188 8.57 -10.20 -12.11
C VAL A 188 7.87 -11.34 -11.39
N HIS A 189 6.69 -11.78 -11.86
CA HIS A 189 5.98 -12.94 -11.35
C HIS A 189 6.69 -14.25 -11.75
N ASP A 190 6.83 -14.51 -13.05
CA ASP A 190 7.34 -15.79 -13.55
C ASP A 190 8.77 -16.07 -13.09
N VAL A 191 9.61 -15.03 -12.96
CA VAL A 191 10.98 -15.21 -12.48
C VAL A 191 11.03 -15.82 -11.09
N ILE A 192 10.17 -15.40 -10.14
CA ILE A 192 10.17 -15.94 -8.77
C ILE A 192 9.79 -17.42 -8.77
N HIS A 193 8.75 -17.79 -9.53
CA HIS A 193 8.36 -19.17 -9.75
C HIS A 193 9.55 -20.00 -10.27
N ASN A 194 10.21 -19.51 -11.32
CA ASN A 194 11.30 -20.21 -12.00
C ASN A 194 12.56 -20.38 -11.15
N VAL A 195 12.98 -19.35 -10.40
CA VAL A 195 14.25 -19.40 -9.66
C VAL A 195 14.15 -20.24 -8.39
N ILE A 196 12.96 -20.36 -7.78
CA ILE A 196 12.72 -21.27 -6.65
C ILE A 196 12.55 -22.72 -7.15
N ALA A 197 11.81 -22.88 -8.26
CA ALA A 197 11.46 -24.15 -8.89
C ALA A 197 10.86 -25.21 -7.94
N GLY A 198 10.74 -26.45 -8.41
CA GLY A 198 10.02 -27.49 -7.70
C GLY A 198 8.52 -27.24 -7.76
N ASP A 199 7.83 -27.39 -6.63
CA ASP A 199 6.37 -27.33 -6.60
C ASP A 199 5.86 -25.95 -6.96
N ILE A 200 6.52 -24.88 -6.50
CA ILE A 200 6.10 -23.51 -6.83
C ILE A 200 6.20 -23.21 -8.33
N ALA A 201 7.06 -23.87 -9.12
CA ALA A 201 7.10 -23.67 -10.58
C ALA A 201 6.12 -24.57 -11.36
N ALA A 202 5.44 -25.49 -10.68
CA ALA A 202 4.52 -26.42 -11.32
C ALA A 202 3.10 -25.82 -11.43
N ALA A 203 2.23 -26.47 -12.22
CA ALA A 203 0.81 -26.09 -12.31
C ALA A 203 0.05 -26.21 -10.97
N PHE A 204 0.63 -26.92 -10.01
CA PHE A 204 0.15 -27.07 -8.63
C PHE A 204 0.93 -26.22 -7.65
N SER A 205 1.46 -25.08 -8.10
CA SER A 205 2.20 -24.11 -7.29
C SER A 205 1.53 -23.68 -5.98
N PRO A 206 0.19 -23.62 -5.85
CA PRO A 206 -0.45 -23.32 -4.56
C PRO A 206 -0.19 -24.37 -3.45
N ASN A 207 0.41 -25.52 -3.77
CA ASN A 207 0.92 -26.46 -2.79
C ASN A 207 2.02 -25.86 -1.91
N ASP A 208 2.85 -24.97 -2.46
CA ASP A 208 3.85 -24.24 -1.68
C ASP A 208 3.18 -23.03 -1.02
N ALA A 209 3.24 -22.93 0.31
CA ALA A 209 2.67 -21.79 1.03
C ALA A 209 3.25 -20.44 0.58
N LEU A 210 4.47 -20.41 0.03
CA LEU A 210 5.07 -19.20 -0.54
C LEU A 210 4.34 -18.67 -1.77
N PHE A 211 3.57 -19.51 -2.48
CA PHE A 211 2.71 -19.06 -3.57
C PHE A 211 1.83 -17.89 -3.13
N PHE A 212 1.18 -18.03 -1.97
CA PHE A 212 0.24 -17.02 -1.48
C PHE A 212 0.97 -15.72 -1.09
N LEU A 213 2.17 -15.79 -0.51
CA LEU A 213 2.95 -14.59 -0.16
C LEU A 213 3.49 -13.88 -1.41
N HIS A 214 3.94 -14.66 -2.41
CA HIS A 214 4.39 -14.15 -3.70
C HIS A 214 3.25 -13.43 -4.41
N HIS A 215 2.09 -14.10 -4.57
CA HIS A 215 0.91 -13.56 -5.22
C HIS A 215 0.29 -12.39 -4.45
N GLN A 216 0.40 -12.36 -3.12
CA GLN A 216 0.01 -11.19 -2.33
C GLN A 216 0.87 -9.96 -2.64
N ASN A 217 2.16 -10.13 -3.00
CA ASN A 217 3.00 -9.03 -3.46
C ASN A 217 2.65 -8.61 -4.90
N ILE A 218 2.35 -9.57 -5.79
CA ILE A 218 1.84 -9.28 -7.14
C ILE A 218 0.56 -8.44 -7.06
N ASP A 219 -0.38 -8.87 -6.24
CA ASP A 219 -1.64 -8.18 -6.02
C ASP A 219 -1.45 -6.78 -5.39
N ARG A 220 -0.53 -6.64 -4.42
CA ARG A 220 -0.11 -5.35 -3.86
C ARG A 220 0.40 -4.40 -4.95
N LEU A 221 1.25 -4.89 -5.86
CA LEU A 221 1.80 -4.09 -6.95
C LEU A 221 0.70 -3.67 -7.94
N TRP A 222 -0.25 -4.56 -8.26
CA TRP A 222 -1.39 -4.22 -9.09
C TRP A 222 -2.31 -3.19 -8.42
N ALA A 223 -2.63 -3.35 -7.14
CA ALA A 223 -3.39 -2.37 -6.37
C ALA A 223 -2.70 -0.99 -6.36
N LYS A 224 -1.37 -0.97 -6.17
CA LYS A 224 -0.56 0.26 -6.28
C LYS A 224 -0.63 0.88 -7.69
N TRP A 225 -0.67 0.06 -8.74
CA TRP A 225 -0.75 0.54 -10.13
C TRP A 225 -2.13 1.11 -10.45
N GLN A 226 -3.19 0.44 -10.00
CA GLN A 226 -4.57 0.95 -10.06
C GLN A 226 -4.70 2.26 -9.27
N GLY A 227 -3.98 2.37 -8.14
CA GLY A 227 -3.87 3.53 -7.27
C GLY A 227 -3.51 4.85 -7.97
N ARG A 228 -2.69 4.77 -9.03
CA ARG A 228 -2.13 5.93 -9.74
C ARG A 228 -3.08 6.61 -10.73
N ASN A 229 -4.18 5.96 -11.10
CA ASN A 229 -5.18 6.55 -12.00
C ASN A 229 -6.53 5.89 -11.77
N ALA A 230 -7.52 6.69 -11.35
CA ALA A 230 -8.90 6.26 -11.09
C ALA A 230 -9.56 5.48 -12.24
N ALA A 231 -9.19 5.77 -13.50
CA ALA A 231 -9.70 5.05 -14.66
C ALA A 231 -9.23 3.59 -14.72
N ARG A 232 -8.17 3.22 -14.01
CA ARG A 232 -7.57 1.88 -14.05
C ARG A 232 -8.40 0.79 -13.36
N LEU A 233 -9.31 1.16 -12.47
CA LEU A 233 -10.31 0.20 -11.97
C LEU A 233 -11.27 -0.24 -13.08
N GLN A 234 -11.39 0.55 -14.15
CA GLN A 234 -12.16 0.21 -15.35
C GLN A 234 -11.28 -0.24 -16.51
N ASP A 235 -9.96 -0.14 -16.36
CA ASP A 235 -8.99 -0.59 -17.35
C ASP A 235 -8.77 -2.09 -17.18
N TYR A 236 -9.69 -2.85 -17.77
CA TYR A 236 -9.61 -4.29 -17.89
C TYR A 236 -9.88 -4.68 -19.32
N ARG A 237 -8.85 -5.17 -19.99
CA ARG A 237 -8.88 -5.57 -21.40
C ARG A 237 -7.72 -6.51 -21.70
N GLY A 238 -7.86 -7.24 -22.79
CA GLY A 238 -6.90 -8.23 -23.26
C GLY A 238 -7.61 -9.44 -23.85
N ASN A 239 -6.84 -10.47 -24.13
CA ASN A 239 -7.33 -11.75 -24.61
C ASN A 239 -7.99 -12.55 -23.47
N THR A 240 -9.08 -13.25 -23.79
CA THR A 240 -9.76 -14.19 -22.88
C THR A 240 -9.27 -15.62 -23.06
N VAL A 241 -8.48 -15.88 -24.12
CA VAL A 241 -7.91 -17.18 -24.48
C VAL A 241 -6.42 -17.03 -24.75
N GLN A 242 -5.62 -17.89 -24.13
CA GLN A 242 -4.16 -17.91 -24.30
C GLN A 242 -3.76 -18.07 -25.77
N GLY A 243 -2.75 -17.31 -26.22
CA GLY A 243 -2.20 -17.40 -27.58
C GLY A 243 -3.07 -16.74 -28.66
N GLN A 244 -4.12 -16.01 -28.27
CA GLN A 244 -4.95 -15.20 -29.16
C GLN A 244 -4.72 -13.71 -28.92
N ASP A 245 -3.56 -13.22 -29.35
CA ASP A 245 -3.32 -11.78 -29.43
C ASP A 245 -4.09 -11.17 -30.62
N PRO A 246 -4.48 -9.88 -30.55
CA PRO A 246 -5.08 -9.17 -31.67
C PRO A 246 -4.01 -8.81 -32.72
N ILE A 247 -3.37 -9.82 -33.31
CA ILE A 247 -2.51 -9.66 -34.47
C ILE A 247 -3.42 -9.96 -35.68
N ASN A 248 -3.76 -8.91 -36.44
CA ASN A 248 -4.49 -8.97 -37.73
C ASN A 248 -6.03 -8.82 -37.73
N GLY A 249 -6.61 -8.03 -36.81
CA GLY A 249 -7.96 -7.50 -37.01
C GLY A 249 -9.13 -8.50 -36.94
N TRP A 250 -8.89 -9.73 -36.47
CA TRP A 250 -9.95 -10.67 -36.14
C TRP A 250 -10.56 -10.37 -34.76
N ARG A 251 -11.89 -10.20 -34.71
CA ARG A 251 -12.68 -9.98 -33.49
C ARG A 251 -12.71 -11.25 -32.63
N TYR A 252 -11.76 -11.40 -31.73
CA TYR A 252 -11.90 -12.27 -30.56
C TYR A 252 -12.66 -11.53 -29.45
N PRO A 253 -13.38 -12.22 -28.55
CA PRO A 253 -14.04 -11.57 -27.43
C PRO A 253 -12.97 -10.96 -26.52
N LEU A 254 -12.85 -9.64 -26.58
CA LEU A 254 -12.07 -8.85 -25.64
C LEU A 254 -12.61 -9.08 -24.23
N ALA A 255 -11.70 -9.18 -23.29
CA ALA A 255 -12.04 -9.31 -21.88
C ALA A 255 -12.87 -8.10 -21.42
N LYS A 256 -13.88 -8.35 -20.60
CA LYS A 256 -14.81 -7.37 -20.06
C LYS A 256 -14.94 -7.52 -18.57
N LEU A 257 -15.25 -6.41 -17.89
CA LEU A 257 -15.51 -6.40 -16.45
C LEU A 257 -16.68 -7.32 -16.04
N THR A 258 -17.60 -7.61 -16.97
CA THR A 258 -18.71 -8.54 -16.78
C THR A 258 -18.32 -10.01 -16.89
N ASP A 259 -17.10 -10.31 -17.33
CA ASP A 259 -16.62 -11.68 -17.45
C ASP A 259 -16.61 -12.34 -16.07
N LYS A 260 -16.97 -13.62 -16.06
CA LYS A 260 -17.00 -14.42 -14.84
C LYS A 260 -15.61 -14.93 -14.51
N LEU A 261 -15.22 -14.73 -13.25
CA LEU A 261 -14.10 -15.37 -12.60
C LEU A 261 -14.62 -16.66 -11.95
N PRO A 262 -14.31 -17.82 -12.53
CA PRO A 262 -14.78 -19.07 -11.98
C PRO A 262 -14.10 -19.35 -10.63
N THR A 263 -14.94 -19.55 -9.61
CA THR A 263 -14.50 -19.84 -8.23
C THR A 263 -14.14 -21.33 -8.06
N GLN A 264 -14.37 -22.16 -9.10
CA GLN A 264 -14.02 -23.58 -9.15
C GLN A 264 -14.58 -24.40 -7.98
N GLY A 265 -15.73 -23.96 -7.44
CA GLY A 265 -16.39 -24.62 -6.30
C GLY A 265 -15.65 -24.46 -4.96
N ILE A 266 -14.58 -23.67 -4.90
CA ILE A 266 -13.84 -23.41 -3.65
C ILE A 266 -14.81 -22.75 -2.65
N ARG A 267 -14.91 -23.35 -1.46
CA ARG A 267 -15.86 -22.95 -0.39
C ARG A 267 -17.34 -22.96 -0.81
N GLY A 268 -17.70 -23.61 -1.92
CA GLY A 268 -19.07 -23.59 -2.46
C GLY A 268 -19.54 -22.19 -2.89
N LEU A 269 -18.61 -21.25 -3.10
CA LEU A 269 -18.94 -19.88 -3.49
C LEU A 269 -19.25 -19.79 -4.99
N PRO A 270 -20.21 -18.93 -5.40
CA PRO A 270 -20.54 -18.75 -6.80
C PRO A 270 -19.42 -18.03 -7.56
N ASP A 271 -19.48 -18.12 -8.88
CA ASP A 271 -18.62 -17.33 -9.77
C ASP A 271 -18.96 -15.84 -9.66
N ILE A 272 -17.93 -15.04 -9.43
CA ILE A 272 -18.03 -13.58 -9.37
C ILE A 272 -17.60 -12.96 -10.69
N THR A 273 -17.88 -11.69 -10.90
CA THR A 273 -17.42 -10.94 -12.06
C THR A 273 -16.05 -10.31 -11.80
N VAL A 274 -15.31 -10.01 -12.86
CA VAL A 274 -14.07 -9.24 -12.76
C VAL A 274 -14.31 -7.90 -12.05
N ALA A 275 -15.41 -7.21 -12.39
CA ALA A 275 -15.80 -5.94 -11.77
C ALA A 275 -15.82 -5.99 -10.23
N GLU A 276 -16.22 -7.11 -9.66
CA GLU A 276 -16.38 -7.30 -8.22
C GLU A 276 -15.03 -7.41 -7.46
N VAL A 277 -13.93 -7.64 -8.17
CA VAL A 277 -12.57 -7.75 -7.59
C VAL A 277 -11.59 -6.71 -8.09
N MET A 278 -11.98 -5.83 -9.01
CA MET A 278 -11.09 -4.76 -9.47
C MET A 278 -10.67 -3.83 -8.33
N ASP A 279 -11.49 -3.69 -7.30
CA ASP A 279 -11.29 -2.78 -6.17
C ASP A 279 -11.04 -3.57 -4.88
N THR A 280 -9.84 -3.47 -4.28
CA THR A 280 -9.46 -4.21 -3.06
C THR A 280 -10.26 -3.79 -1.83
N MET A 281 -10.92 -2.62 -1.89
CA MET A 281 -11.81 -2.10 -0.87
C MET A 281 -13.29 -2.29 -1.26
N SER A 282 -13.60 -3.18 -2.20
CA SER A 282 -14.96 -3.66 -2.41
C SER A 282 -15.48 -4.35 -1.14
N ASP A 283 -16.80 -4.38 -0.99
CA ASP A 283 -17.50 -5.15 0.05
C ASP A 283 -17.09 -6.62 0.06
N LYS A 284 -16.68 -7.15 -1.09
CA LYS A 284 -16.18 -8.53 -1.21
C LYS A 284 -14.76 -8.72 -0.67
N LEU A 285 -13.86 -7.78 -0.93
CA LEU A 285 -12.43 -7.98 -0.67
C LEU A 285 -11.95 -7.34 0.64
N CYS A 286 -12.28 -6.06 0.84
CA CYS A 286 -11.99 -5.25 2.04
C CYS A 286 -10.59 -5.45 2.64
N TYR A 287 -9.53 -5.08 1.89
CA TYR A 287 -8.16 -5.07 2.41
C TYR A 287 -7.26 -3.99 1.80
N VAL A 288 -6.21 -3.66 2.56
CA VAL A 288 -5.07 -2.84 2.17
C VAL A 288 -3.77 -3.59 2.46
N SER A 289 -2.70 -3.29 1.72
CA SER A 289 -1.37 -3.90 1.95
C SER A 289 -0.44 -2.91 2.65
N ILE A 290 0.20 -3.35 3.75
CA ILE A 290 1.09 -2.54 4.61
C ILE A 290 2.40 -3.29 4.92
N SER A 291 3.52 -2.61 5.17
CA SER A 291 4.77 -3.27 5.63
C SER A 291 4.84 -3.26 7.17
N LEU A 292 5.22 -4.39 7.78
CA LEU A 292 5.13 -4.62 9.23
C LEU A 292 6.49 -4.74 9.96
N THR A 293 7.57 -4.06 9.54
CA THR A 293 8.77 -3.85 10.39
C THR A 293 8.48 -2.98 11.64
N SER A 294 7.24 -2.96 12.10
CA SER A 294 6.62 -1.98 12.97
C SER A 294 5.41 -2.55 13.74
N VAL A 295 5.49 -3.73 14.35
CA VAL A 295 4.59 -4.12 15.48
C VAL A 295 5.29 -5.11 16.42
N SER A 296 5.69 -4.66 17.61
CA SER A 296 5.83 -5.55 18.77
C SER A 296 4.84 -5.12 19.87
N GLN A 297 4.01 -6.09 20.26
CA GLN A 297 3.18 -6.17 21.47
C GLN A 297 1.81 -5.46 21.48
N GLY A 298 0.78 -6.26 21.19
CA GLY A 298 -0.19 -6.69 22.20
C GLY A 298 -1.30 -5.73 22.61
N VAL A 299 -2.41 -5.69 21.86
CA VAL A 299 -3.67 -5.13 22.36
C VAL A 299 -4.64 -6.26 22.71
N LYS A 300 -4.87 -6.44 24.02
CA LYS A 300 -5.99 -7.23 24.55
C LYS A 300 -7.29 -6.46 24.32
N VAL A 301 -8.15 -6.99 23.44
CA VAL A 301 -9.50 -6.47 23.23
C VAL A 301 -10.38 -6.87 24.41
N ARG A 302 -10.85 -5.90 25.21
CA ARG A 302 -11.96 -6.12 26.15
C ARG A 302 -13.27 -6.11 25.37
N LYS A 303 -14.02 -7.22 25.44
CA LYS A 303 -15.45 -7.25 25.09
C LYS A 303 -16.26 -6.73 26.27
N ASN A 304 -17.28 -5.90 26.00
CA ASN A 304 -18.65 -6.17 26.46
C ASN A 304 -19.70 -5.24 25.82
N PRO A 305 -20.96 -5.68 25.75
CA PRO A 305 -22.00 -5.18 24.83
C PRO A 305 -22.94 -4.16 25.52
N PRO A 306 -24.00 -3.71 24.83
CA PRO A 306 -25.26 -3.57 25.56
C PRO A 306 -26.47 -4.16 24.83
N THR A 307 -27.28 -4.86 25.63
CA THR A 307 -28.66 -5.23 25.38
C THR A 307 -29.63 -4.14 25.86
N SER A 308 -30.83 -4.17 25.27
CA SER A 308 -32.13 -3.75 25.82
C SER A 308 -32.61 -2.29 25.68
N LEU A 309 -33.45 -2.11 24.66
CA LEU A 309 -34.84 -1.59 24.73
C LEU A 309 -35.25 -0.72 25.93
N MET A 310 -35.65 0.53 25.63
CA MET A 310 -36.89 1.09 26.18
C MET A 310 -37.52 2.07 25.18
N LYS A 311 -38.82 1.85 24.93
CA LYS A 311 -39.71 2.62 24.06
C LYS A 311 -40.26 3.83 24.84
N PHE A 312 -40.38 4.99 24.21
CA PHE A 312 -41.47 5.95 24.46
C PHE A 312 -41.89 6.63 23.15
N PHE A 313 -43.21 6.79 23.02
CA PHE A 313 -43.97 7.20 21.83
C PHE A 313 -44.17 8.73 21.74
N ALA A 314 -44.35 9.20 20.49
CA ALA A 314 -45.09 10.39 20.03
C ALA A 314 -44.47 11.76 20.37
N VAL A 315 -44.43 12.77 19.49
CA VAL A 315 -45.45 13.30 18.56
C VAL A 315 -44.76 14.02 17.39
N LEU A 316 -45.33 13.90 16.18
CA LEU A 316 -45.01 14.66 14.96
C LEU A 316 -45.67 16.05 14.98
N ILE A 317 -44.91 17.11 14.69
CA ILE A 317 -45.41 18.32 13.99
C ILE A 317 -44.30 18.80 13.03
N PRO A 318 -44.58 19.03 11.74
CA PRO A 318 -43.65 19.63 10.80
C PRO A 318 -43.85 21.15 10.79
N LEU A 319 -42.81 21.93 11.11
CA LEU A 319 -42.75 23.35 10.75
C LEU A 319 -41.60 23.56 9.79
N ALA A 320 -41.94 23.77 8.51
CA ALA A 320 -41.04 24.25 7.50
C ALA A 320 -40.61 25.68 7.86
N ALA A 321 -39.34 25.85 8.24
CA ALA A 321 -38.69 27.15 8.27
C ALA A 321 -37.78 27.25 7.04
N ALA A 322 -38.18 28.08 6.09
CA ALA A 322 -37.31 28.52 5.01
C ALA A 322 -36.14 29.30 5.63
N VAL A 323 -34.96 28.68 5.69
CA VAL A 323 -33.72 29.36 6.08
C VAL A 323 -33.24 30.15 4.86
N LEU A 324 -33.44 31.46 4.88
CA LEU A 324 -32.74 32.39 4.01
C LEU A 324 -31.24 32.24 4.27
N ALA A 325 -30.51 31.68 3.31
CA ALA A 325 -29.05 31.61 3.35
C ALA A 325 -28.47 33.02 3.22
N VAL A 326 -28.12 33.64 4.35
CA VAL A 326 -27.20 34.78 4.37
C VAL A 326 -25.81 34.22 4.02
N PRO A 327 -25.11 34.75 2.99
CA PRO A 327 -23.78 34.28 2.67
C PRO A 327 -22.84 34.73 3.81
N SER A 328 -22.37 33.80 4.63
CA SER A 328 -21.29 34.10 5.57
C SER A 328 -20.04 34.39 4.75
N LYS A 329 -19.52 35.62 4.84
CA LYS A 329 -18.10 35.85 4.57
C LYS A 329 -17.33 34.90 5.49
N SER A 330 -16.46 34.06 4.94
CA SER A 330 -15.57 33.24 5.76
C SER A 330 -14.78 34.18 6.67
N GLU A 331 -14.96 34.08 7.99
CA GLU A 331 -14.21 34.88 8.95
C GLU A 331 -12.71 34.56 8.79
N GLU A 332 -11.96 35.53 8.26
CA GLU A 332 -10.50 35.50 8.26
C GLU A 332 -10.01 35.74 9.69
N CYS A 333 -8.91 35.09 10.07
CA CYS A 333 -8.37 35.21 11.41
C CYS A 333 -7.68 36.57 11.63
N THR A 334 -7.72 37.07 12.87
CA THR A 334 -7.34 38.45 13.21
C THR A 334 -5.83 38.71 13.22
N ASN A 335 -4.97 37.69 13.18
CA ASN A 335 -3.51 37.86 13.14
C ASN A 335 -2.81 36.59 12.60
N PRO A 336 -2.79 36.38 11.26
CA PRO A 336 -2.19 35.18 10.69
C PRO A 336 -0.68 35.15 10.90
N GLU A 337 -0.16 34.01 11.36
CA GLU A 337 1.27 33.75 11.43
C GLU A 337 1.89 33.85 10.03
N ILE A 338 3.06 34.49 9.91
CA ILE A 338 3.75 34.61 8.61
C ILE A 338 4.75 33.47 8.51
N ARG A 339 4.52 32.57 7.55
CA ARG A 339 5.47 31.53 7.16
C ARG A 339 6.53 32.09 6.24
N VAL A 340 7.79 31.90 6.57
CA VAL A 340 8.91 32.53 5.85
C VAL A 340 9.86 31.53 5.23
N GLU A 341 10.58 31.95 4.20
CA GLU A 341 11.63 31.10 3.61
C GLU A 341 12.82 30.97 4.57
N TRP A 342 13.35 29.75 4.76
CA TRP A 342 14.43 29.45 5.73
C TRP A 342 15.61 30.45 5.68
N ARG A 343 16.03 30.85 4.48
CA ARG A 343 17.21 31.70 4.30
C ARG A 343 16.99 33.12 4.80
N SER A 344 15.74 33.54 5.00
CA SER A 344 15.40 34.85 5.58
C SER A 344 15.64 34.92 7.09
N LEU A 345 15.77 33.78 7.78
CA LEU A 345 15.99 33.73 9.22
C LEU A 345 17.40 34.19 9.62
N THR A 346 17.48 34.87 10.75
CA THR A 346 18.75 35.12 11.47
C THR A 346 19.31 33.81 12.04
N GLN A 347 20.62 33.77 12.32
CA GLN A 347 21.24 32.56 12.87
C GLN A 347 20.65 32.16 14.24
N ASP A 348 20.27 33.12 15.09
CA ASP A 348 19.65 32.82 16.38
C ASP A 348 18.28 32.16 16.22
N GLN A 349 17.48 32.61 15.24
CA GLN A 349 16.21 31.96 14.90
C GLN A 349 16.42 30.54 14.36
N ARG A 350 17.43 30.34 13.49
CA ARG A 350 17.81 29.01 12.99
C ARG A 350 18.21 28.08 14.13
N ASN A 351 19.04 28.56 15.06
CA ASN A 351 19.46 27.83 16.25
C ASN A 351 18.26 27.47 17.14
N SER A 352 17.35 28.42 17.38
CA SER A 352 16.10 28.20 18.13
C SER A 352 15.24 27.11 17.49
N TYR A 353 15.09 27.12 16.16
CA TYR A 353 14.39 26.08 15.42
C TYR A 353 15.00 24.70 15.65
N HIS A 354 16.32 24.56 15.47
CA HIS A 354 17.00 23.28 15.67
C HIS A 354 16.87 22.76 17.11
N ASN A 355 16.98 23.64 18.09
CA ASN A 355 16.79 23.30 19.51
C ASN A 355 15.38 22.77 19.78
N ALA A 356 14.36 23.42 19.22
CA ALA A 356 12.98 22.98 19.38
C ALA A 356 12.70 21.64 18.70
N VAL A 357 13.28 21.39 17.52
CA VAL A 357 13.19 20.10 16.83
C VAL A 357 13.78 18.98 17.70
N LYS A 358 14.98 19.18 18.26
CA LYS A 358 15.62 18.20 19.17
C LYS A 358 14.83 18.01 20.45
N CYS A 359 14.29 19.09 21.01
CA CYS A 359 13.44 19.03 22.19
C CYS A 359 12.21 18.12 21.99
N LEU A 360 11.64 18.05 20.78
CA LEU A 360 10.50 17.17 20.51
C LEU A 360 10.84 15.67 20.65
N GLN A 361 12.13 15.28 20.59
CA GLN A 361 12.56 13.91 20.90
C GLN A 361 12.44 13.57 22.40
N THR A 362 12.34 14.59 23.26
CA THR A 362 12.22 14.43 24.72
C THR A 362 10.77 14.51 25.22
N LYS A 363 9.85 14.99 24.38
CA LYS A 363 8.46 15.18 24.76
C LYS A 363 7.69 13.86 24.61
N PRO A 364 6.88 13.46 25.60
CA PRO A 364 6.06 12.27 25.48
C PRO A 364 4.98 12.50 24.42
N SER A 365 4.79 11.50 23.55
CA SER A 365 3.69 11.54 22.59
C SER A 365 2.36 11.09 23.19
N GLY A 366 2.37 10.30 24.28
CA GLY A 366 1.18 9.59 24.77
C GLY A 366 0.99 8.22 24.12
N VAL A 367 1.87 7.82 23.21
CA VAL A 367 2.03 6.44 22.73
C VAL A 367 3.30 5.85 23.34
N GLU A 368 3.20 4.66 23.91
CA GLU A 368 4.31 4.01 24.60
C GLU A 368 5.52 3.84 23.68
N GLY A 369 6.71 4.22 24.17
CA GLY A 369 7.96 4.10 23.44
C GLY A 369 8.20 5.15 22.34
N LEU A 370 7.27 6.10 22.12
CA LEU A 370 7.41 7.12 21.08
C LEU A 370 7.47 8.54 21.67
N SER A 371 8.48 9.31 21.27
CA SER A 371 8.49 10.75 21.48
C SER A 371 7.51 11.46 20.54
N GLN A 372 7.22 12.73 20.80
CA GLN A 372 6.45 13.54 19.84
C GLN A 372 7.13 13.63 18.49
N TYR A 373 8.47 13.59 18.43
CA TYR A 373 9.20 13.50 17.17
C TYR A 373 8.88 12.21 16.40
N ASP A 374 9.01 11.05 17.06
CA ASP A 374 8.77 9.74 16.43
C ASP A 374 7.31 9.56 15.99
N LEU A 375 6.37 10.18 16.71
CA LEU A 375 4.95 10.05 16.41
C LEU A 375 4.60 10.60 15.02
N PHE A 376 5.26 11.66 14.54
CA PHE A 376 5.00 12.16 13.18
C PHE A 376 5.35 11.08 12.15
N SER A 377 6.55 10.51 12.21
CA SER A 377 6.99 9.44 11.30
C SER A 377 6.07 8.22 11.39
N LYS A 378 5.68 7.83 12.62
CA LYS A 378 4.74 6.72 12.84
C LYS A 378 3.39 6.98 12.19
N ARG A 379 2.82 8.18 12.35
CA ARG A 379 1.50 8.52 11.78
C ARG A 379 1.52 8.60 10.27
N HIS A 380 2.58 9.15 9.70
CA HIS A 380 2.75 9.16 8.26
C HIS A 380 2.85 7.75 7.68
N VAL A 381 3.54 6.82 8.36
CA VAL A 381 3.58 5.40 7.97
C VAL A 381 2.21 4.73 8.12
N ASP A 382 1.54 4.91 9.26
CA ASP A 382 0.25 4.27 9.54
C ASP A 382 -0.85 4.67 8.57
N LEU A 383 -0.84 5.94 8.15
CA LEU A 383 -1.86 6.54 7.31
C LEU A 383 -1.42 6.69 5.86
N PHE A 384 -0.25 6.15 5.47
CA PHE A 384 0.35 6.41 4.15
C PHE A 384 -0.64 6.19 2.99
N GLY A 385 -1.44 5.13 3.07
CA GLY A 385 -2.46 4.78 2.07
C GLY A 385 -3.67 5.72 2.03
N ASP A 386 -3.96 6.40 3.13
CA ASP A 386 -5.11 7.31 3.27
C ASP A 386 -4.73 8.76 2.93
N ILE A 387 -3.44 9.05 2.75
CA ILE A 387 -2.92 10.42 2.64
C ILE A 387 -2.06 10.65 1.39
N HIS A 388 -1.68 9.61 0.64
CA HIS A 388 -0.95 9.74 -0.64
C HIS A 388 -1.76 9.20 -1.81
N TYR A 389 -1.56 9.77 -2.99
CA TYR A 389 -2.27 9.44 -4.23
C TYR A 389 -3.80 9.56 -4.09
N VAL A 390 -4.23 10.49 -3.26
CA VAL A 390 -5.62 10.81 -2.94
C VAL A 390 -5.78 12.32 -2.76
N ALA A 391 -7.00 12.82 -2.92
CA ALA A 391 -7.32 14.24 -2.73
C ALA A 391 -6.95 14.77 -1.33
N ALA A 392 -6.92 13.87 -0.32
CA ALA A 392 -6.56 14.22 1.04
C ALA A 392 -5.08 14.60 1.21
N PHE A 393 -4.22 14.34 0.22
CA PHE A 393 -2.78 14.63 0.27
C PHE A 393 -2.47 16.05 0.73
N LEU A 394 -2.97 17.06 0.02
CA LEU A 394 -2.69 18.45 0.36
C LEU A 394 -3.27 18.89 1.72
N PRO A 395 -4.58 18.70 2.03
CA PRO A 395 -5.13 19.13 3.32
C PRO A 395 -4.56 18.35 4.50
N TRP A 396 -4.25 17.06 4.35
CA TRP A 396 -3.64 16.27 5.42
C TRP A 396 -2.25 16.79 5.77
N HIS A 397 -1.36 16.95 4.78
CA HIS A 397 0.01 17.43 5.01
C HIS A 397 0.05 18.88 5.51
N ARG A 398 -0.90 19.72 5.07
CA ARG A 398 -1.14 21.07 5.62
C ARG A 398 -1.44 21.02 7.12
N TYR A 399 -2.42 20.22 7.54
CA TYR A 399 -2.79 20.12 8.94
C TYR A 399 -1.71 19.44 9.80
N PHE A 400 -1.03 18.46 9.22
CA PHE A 400 0.09 17.77 9.84
C PHE A 400 1.28 18.70 10.11
N SER A 401 1.62 19.57 9.15
CA SER A 401 2.68 20.58 9.32
C SER A 401 2.28 21.66 10.32
N ARG A 402 1.00 22.06 10.33
CA ARG A 402 0.44 22.96 11.35
C ARG A 402 0.58 22.36 12.76
N ALA A 403 0.29 21.07 12.92
CA ALA A 403 0.42 20.38 14.20
C ALA A 403 1.87 20.39 14.70
N ARG A 404 2.84 20.14 13.80
CA ARG A 404 4.27 20.21 14.12
C ARG A 404 4.68 21.59 14.63
N GLY A 405 4.31 22.66 13.92
CA GLY A 405 4.60 24.03 14.32
C GLY A 405 4.02 24.39 15.68
N GLN A 406 2.80 23.92 16.01
CA GLN A 406 2.22 24.12 17.35
C GLN A 406 2.95 23.38 18.46
N LEU A 407 3.37 22.14 18.23
CA LEU A 407 4.12 21.38 19.22
C LEU A 407 5.52 21.97 19.47
N MET A 408 6.15 22.59 18.46
CA MET A 408 7.43 23.29 18.64
C MET A 408 7.34 24.45 19.65
N LYS A 409 6.17 25.09 19.82
CA LYS A 409 5.98 26.14 20.83
C LYS A 409 6.14 25.61 22.26
N GLN A 410 5.82 24.34 22.51
CA GLN A 410 6.04 23.66 23.81
C GLN A 410 7.53 23.43 24.11
N CYS A 411 8.38 23.59 23.11
CA CYS A 411 9.83 23.55 23.19
C CYS A 411 10.48 24.94 23.20
N GLY A 412 9.67 25.99 23.41
CA GLY A 412 10.17 27.37 23.48
C GLY A 412 10.48 28.00 22.13
N TYR A 413 10.03 27.40 21.02
CA TYR A 413 10.14 28.04 19.71
C TYR A 413 9.13 29.18 19.57
N ASP A 414 9.64 30.39 19.41
CA ASP A 414 8.89 31.63 19.20
C ASP A 414 9.08 32.21 17.78
N GLY A 415 9.92 31.57 16.96
CA GLY A 415 10.13 31.93 15.56
C GLY A 415 8.95 31.59 14.65
N PRO A 416 8.96 32.09 13.40
CA PRO A 416 7.92 31.77 12.43
C PRO A 416 8.01 30.31 11.97
N ASP A 417 6.88 29.71 11.58
CA ASP A 417 6.88 28.53 10.72
C ASP A 417 7.68 28.81 9.43
N ILE A 418 8.38 27.80 8.90
CA ILE A 418 9.33 27.97 7.79
C ILE A 418 9.05 27.05 6.62
N TYR A 419 9.40 27.48 5.41
CA TYR A 419 9.43 26.64 4.22
C TYR A 419 10.78 26.73 3.50
N TRP A 420 11.04 25.74 2.64
CA TRP A 420 12.22 25.73 1.78
C TRP A 420 11.82 25.88 0.31
N ASP A 421 12.22 27.00 -0.29
CA ASP A 421 12.05 27.20 -1.72
C ASP A 421 13.16 26.49 -2.50
N TRP A 422 12.93 25.21 -2.79
CA TRP A 422 13.84 24.38 -3.58
C TRP A 422 13.94 24.81 -5.04
N THR A 423 13.05 25.68 -5.55
CA THR A 423 13.14 26.15 -6.96
C THR A 423 14.44 26.93 -7.20
N LYS A 424 15.00 27.50 -6.13
CA LYS A 424 16.28 28.22 -6.12
C LYS A 424 17.50 27.30 -6.20
N ASP A 425 17.35 26.02 -5.89
CA ASP A 425 18.45 25.04 -5.81
C ASP A 425 18.45 24.01 -6.93
N VAL A 426 17.56 24.18 -7.90
CA VAL A 426 17.24 23.15 -8.90
C VAL A 426 18.43 22.66 -9.73
N ASN A 427 19.50 23.47 -9.82
CA ASN A 427 20.72 23.12 -10.56
C ASN A 427 21.65 22.23 -9.73
N ASN A 428 21.70 22.42 -8.41
CA ASN A 428 22.55 21.68 -7.49
C ASN A 428 21.98 21.76 -6.07
N MET A 429 21.12 20.80 -5.75
CA MET A 429 20.46 20.70 -4.44
C MET A 429 21.47 20.52 -3.32
N GLU A 430 22.49 19.67 -3.50
CA GLU A 430 23.54 19.41 -2.49
C GLU A 430 24.31 20.69 -2.10
N SER A 431 24.44 21.65 -3.01
CA SER A 431 25.10 22.93 -2.75
C SER A 431 24.23 23.99 -2.07
N SER A 432 22.94 23.69 -1.81
CA SER A 432 22.03 24.63 -1.17
C SER A 432 22.48 24.98 0.25
N GLU A 433 22.24 26.24 0.67
CA GLU A 433 22.42 26.66 2.07
C GLU A 433 21.59 25.80 3.04
N MET A 434 20.53 25.15 2.57
CA MET A 434 19.78 24.17 3.34
C MET A 434 20.63 23.04 3.90
N PHE A 435 21.75 22.72 3.24
CA PHE A 435 22.64 21.62 3.63
C PHE A 435 23.97 22.11 4.22
N ASP A 436 24.09 23.42 4.44
CA ASP A 436 25.22 24.00 5.18
C ASP A 436 25.21 23.49 6.63
N PRO A 437 26.38 23.12 7.20
CA PRO A 437 26.45 22.55 8.55
C PRO A 437 26.21 23.56 9.68
N VAL A 438 26.21 24.87 9.41
CA VAL A 438 25.98 25.90 10.42
C VAL A 438 24.64 26.59 10.19
N LYS A 439 24.40 26.94 8.93
CA LYS A 439 23.25 27.72 8.47
C LYS A 439 22.04 26.86 8.09
N GLY A 440 22.21 25.55 7.95
CA GLY A 440 21.20 24.63 7.46
C GLY A 440 21.11 23.35 8.30
N PHE A 441 20.87 22.24 7.62
CA PHE A 441 20.45 20.97 8.22
C PHE A 441 21.51 19.88 8.10
N GLY A 442 22.74 20.22 7.67
CA GLY A 442 23.81 19.27 7.38
C GLY A 442 23.69 18.60 6.01
N GLY A 443 24.82 18.11 5.51
CA GLY A 443 25.00 17.64 4.14
C GLY A 443 24.50 16.23 3.83
N THR A 444 25.05 15.69 2.74
CA THR A 444 24.88 14.28 2.36
C THR A 444 25.43 13.33 3.43
N GLY A 445 24.88 12.12 3.46
CA GLY A 445 25.36 11.08 4.34
C GLY A 445 26.72 10.53 3.91
N LYS A 446 27.52 10.11 4.90
CA LYS A 446 28.74 9.34 4.69
C LYS A 446 28.57 7.92 5.22
N GLN A 447 29.03 6.95 4.43
CA GLN A 447 29.02 5.54 4.83
C GLN A 447 29.77 5.36 6.16
N THR A 448 29.03 4.92 7.15
CA THR A 448 29.47 4.70 8.53
C THR A 448 29.12 3.26 8.90
N LYS A 449 30.10 2.53 9.44
CA LYS A 449 29.88 1.15 9.91
C LYS A 449 29.49 1.19 11.38
N THR A 450 28.32 0.66 11.70
CA THR A 450 27.83 0.52 13.08
C THR A 450 27.33 -0.91 13.27
N ASN A 451 27.93 -1.68 14.18
CA ASN A 451 27.51 -3.05 14.53
C ASN A 451 27.18 -3.95 13.31
N ASN A 452 28.11 -4.07 12.36
CA ASN A 452 27.97 -4.80 11.08
C ASN A 452 26.95 -4.26 10.06
N THR A 453 26.29 -3.14 10.32
CA THR A 453 25.42 -2.45 9.35
C THR A 453 26.14 -1.22 8.77
N THR A 454 26.06 -1.03 7.45
CA THR A 454 26.57 0.18 6.79
C THR A 454 25.42 1.16 6.64
N LEU A 455 25.52 2.32 7.29
CA LEU A 455 24.52 3.39 7.26
C LEU A 455 25.10 4.63 6.56
N ASN A 456 24.29 5.38 5.81
CA ASN A 456 24.73 6.63 5.19
C ASN A 456 24.42 7.83 6.08
N CYS A 457 25.08 7.93 7.22
CA CYS A 457 24.78 8.91 8.25
C CYS A 457 25.14 10.34 7.82
N VAL A 458 24.25 11.30 8.05
CA VAL A 458 24.57 12.73 7.94
C VAL A 458 25.78 13.03 8.81
N ASN A 459 26.82 13.60 8.20
CA ASN A 459 28.12 13.69 8.82
C ASN A 459 28.30 14.94 9.69
N ASP A 460 27.60 16.02 9.37
CA ASP A 460 27.81 17.35 9.94
C ASP A 460 26.50 18.08 10.27
N GLY A 461 26.66 19.26 10.86
CA GLY A 461 25.58 20.15 11.23
C GLY A 461 24.67 19.67 12.37
N PRO A 462 23.50 20.32 12.52
CA PRO A 462 22.65 20.15 13.70
C PRO A 462 22.08 18.75 13.88
N TYR A 463 22.12 17.90 12.85
CA TYR A 463 21.61 16.53 12.86
C TYR A 463 22.67 15.48 12.50
N GLY A 464 23.94 15.90 12.42
CA GLY A 464 25.05 15.00 12.14
C GLY A 464 25.43 14.11 13.32
N LEU A 465 26.37 13.19 13.10
CA LEU A 465 26.81 12.18 14.09
C LEU A 465 27.24 12.74 15.46
N ARG A 466 27.73 13.99 15.52
CA ARG A 466 28.21 14.63 16.76
C ARG A 466 27.18 15.53 17.43
N SER A 467 25.97 15.59 16.90
CA SER A 467 24.96 16.58 17.29
C SER A 467 24.04 16.16 18.44
N ASN A 468 24.28 14.97 19.02
CA ASN A 468 23.40 14.29 19.97
C ASN A 468 21.96 14.08 19.45
N PHE A 469 21.79 14.08 18.13
CA PHE A 469 20.55 13.72 17.47
C PHE A 469 20.61 12.26 17.03
N THR A 470 19.60 11.47 17.38
CA THR A 470 19.51 10.06 17.00
C THR A 470 18.04 9.73 16.82
N LEU A 471 17.69 9.15 15.67
CA LEU A 471 16.35 8.64 15.44
C LEU A 471 16.14 7.43 16.33
N SER A 472 15.03 7.38 17.06
CA SER A 472 14.66 6.26 17.95
C SER A 472 13.75 5.25 17.26
N TRP A 473 12.96 5.72 16.30
CA TRP A 473 12.00 4.94 15.53
C TRP A 473 12.29 5.06 14.02
N PRO A 474 11.97 4.05 13.18
CA PRO A 474 11.55 2.69 13.54
C PRO A 474 12.67 1.87 14.20
N GLN A 475 13.90 2.36 14.16
CA GLN A 475 15.06 1.76 14.80
C GLN A 475 16.01 2.85 15.28
N LYS A 476 16.77 2.57 16.34
CA LYS A 476 17.74 3.53 16.87
C LYS A 476 18.94 3.69 15.95
N ARG A 477 19.05 4.82 15.24
CA ARG A 477 20.12 5.09 14.26
C ARG A 477 20.34 6.57 13.98
N CYS A 478 21.40 6.88 13.23
CA CYS A 478 21.63 8.21 12.67
C CYS A 478 20.58 8.57 11.59
N LEU A 479 20.37 9.87 11.36
CA LEU A 479 19.70 10.38 10.17
C LEU A 479 20.55 10.06 8.93
N GLN A 480 19.91 9.63 7.84
CA GLN A 480 20.56 9.21 6.61
C GLN A 480 20.06 9.99 5.39
N ARG A 481 21.00 10.46 4.58
CA ARG A 481 20.75 11.12 3.28
C ARG A 481 21.70 10.57 2.24
N ASN A 482 21.32 10.48 0.97
CA ASN A 482 22.22 10.04 -0.11
C ASN A 482 21.84 10.71 -1.41
N PHE A 483 22.33 11.93 -1.60
CA PHE A 483 21.93 12.77 -2.71
C PHE A 483 22.15 12.06 -4.04
N ASP A 484 21.07 11.85 -4.78
CA ASP A 484 21.12 11.25 -6.12
C ASP A 484 20.65 12.25 -7.17
N MET A 485 21.57 13.15 -7.53
CA MET A 485 21.37 14.13 -8.60
C MET A 485 21.76 13.61 -10.00
N ARG A 486 22.06 12.31 -10.14
CA ARG A 486 22.59 11.78 -11.40
C ARG A 486 21.47 11.70 -12.46
N PRO A 487 21.65 12.26 -13.67
CA PRO A 487 20.82 11.87 -14.79
C PRO A 487 21.05 10.37 -15.07
N ARG A 488 20.01 9.55 -14.90
CA ARG A 488 20.05 8.13 -15.30
C ARG A 488 20.30 8.07 -16.82
N ARG A 489 21.51 7.73 -17.29
CA ARG A 489 21.84 7.45 -18.71
C ARG A 489 21.53 5.96 -19.02
N ARG A 490 20.97 5.54 -20.17
CA ARG A 490 20.89 6.16 -21.52
C ARG A 490 19.84 5.48 -22.45
N THR A 491 19.08 6.26 -23.23
CA THR A 491 18.78 6.03 -24.68
C THR A 491 18.78 7.35 -25.47
N TRP A 492 18.84 7.31 -26.81
CA TRP A 492 19.21 8.46 -27.69
C TRP A 492 18.04 9.37 -28.10
N TRP A 493 16.83 9.10 -27.61
CA TRP A 493 15.63 9.92 -27.81
C TRP A 493 15.17 10.63 -26.52
N ASP A 494 15.87 10.45 -25.40
CA ASP A 494 15.49 11.04 -24.12
C ASP A 494 16.13 12.42 -23.91
N LYS A 495 15.29 13.44 -23.67
CA LYS A 495 15.76 14.73 -23.12
C LYS A 495 16.10 14.55 -21.62
N PRO A 496 17.11 15.26 -21.10
CA PRO A 496 17.70 14.97 -19.79
C PRO A 496 16.71 15.27 -18.65
N THR A 497 16.35 14.29 -17.81
CA THR A 497 15.70 14.59 -16.53
C THR A 497 16.72 14.76 -15.43
N SER A 498 17.38 15.93 -15.43
CA SER A 498 17.94 16.52 -14.20
C SER A 498 16.78 16.96 -13.29
N PRO A 499 16.97 17.09 -11.96
CA PRO A 499 16.09 17.81 -11.04
C PRO A 499 15.42 19.07 -11.62
N SER A 500 16.14 19.78 -12.52
CA SER A 500 15.69 20.91 -13.35
C SER A 500 14.45 20.64 -14.23
N THR A 501 13.98 19.41 -14.33
CA THR A 501 12.81 19.01 -15.14
C THR A 501 11.57 18.63 -14.34
N ARG A 502 11.63 18.51 -13.00
CA ARG A 502 10.48 18.13 -12.17
C ARG A 502 10.07 19.17 -11.13
N HIS A 503 11.04 19.87 -10.54
CA HIS A 503 10.80 20.89 -9.52
C HIS A 503 11.48 22.24 -9.89
N SER A 504 11.56 22.54 -11.19
CA SER A 504 11.97 23.87 -11.65
C SER A 504 10.80 24.85 -11.64
N GLN A 505 11.12 26.15 -11.69
CA GLN A 505 10.11 27.20 -11.85
C GLN A 505 9.21 26.94 -13.08
N THR A 506 9.76 26.46 -14.19
CA THR A 506 8.98 26.08 -15.38
C THR A 506 7.93 25.03 -15.08
N GLN A 507 8.24 24.03 -14.25
CA GLN A 507 7.25 23.01 -13.86
C GLN A 507 6.20 23.59 -12.93
N ILE A 508 6.61 24.42 -11.97
CA ILE A 508 5.68 25.14 -11.11
C ILE A 508 4.70 25.99 -11.93
N ASP A 509 5.20 26.69 -12.95
CA ASP A 509 4.37 27.50 -13.85
C ASP A 509 3.39 26.64 -14.65
N ASN A 510 3.79 25.42 -15.03
CA ASN A 510 2.90 24.48 -15.74
C ASN A 510 1.82 23.89 -14.83
N ILE A 511 2.17 23.51 -13.60
CA ILE A 511 1.22 23.02 -12.59
C ILE A 511 0.22 24.14 -12.24
N ASN A 512 0.71 25.36 -12.09
CA ASN A 512 -0.11 26.53 -11.78
C ASN A 512 -1.15 26.88 -12.86
N LYS A 513 -0.99 26.41 -14.10
CA LYS A 513 -1.99 26.56 -15.18
C LYS A 513 -3.19 25.64 -15.00
N LYS A 514 -3.10 24.59 -14.18
CA LYS A 514 -4.24 23.71 -13.90
C LYS A 514 -5.33 24.51 -13.19
N THR A 515 -6.56 24.45 -13.68
CA THR A 515 -7.67 25.25 -13.16
C THR A 515 -8.56 24.48 -12.19
N LYS A 516 -8.41 23.16 -12.10
CA LYS A 516 -9.19 22.28 -11.23
C LYS A 516 -8.29 21.62 -10.21
N PHE A 517 -8.76 21.54 -8.96
CA PHE A 517 -8.04 20.88 -7.89
C PHE A 517 -7.67 19.44 -8.25
N ALA A 518 -8.60 18.68 -8.85
CA ALA A 518 -8.39 17.29 -9.27
C ALA A 518 -7.24 17.08 -10.27
N ASP A 519 -6.85 18.12 -11.03
CA ASP A 519 -5.69 18.07 -11.93
C ASP A 519 -4.44 18.68 -11.29
N PHE A 520 -4.62 19.56 -10.30
CA PHE A 520 -3.55 20.29 -9.62
C PHE A 520 -2.84 19.44 -8.56
N TRP A 521 -3.59 18.84 -7.63
CA TRP A 521 -2.99 18.08 -6.52
C TRP A 521 -2.12 16.90 -6.99
N PRO A 522 -2.50 16.06 -7.98
CA PRO A 522 -1.67 14.93 -8.35
C PRO A 522 -0.43 15.39 -9.11
N ALA A 523 -0.54 16.47 -9.90
CA ALA A 523 0.60 17.07 -10.58
C ALA A 523 1.64 17.65 -9.61
N LEU A 524 1.18 18.13 -8.44
CA LEU A 524 2.06 18.63 -7.38
C LEU A 524 2.70 17.49 -6.57
N GLU A 525 1.93 16.44 -6.24
CA GLU A 525 2.40 15.24 -5.51
C GLU A 525 3.41 14.42 -6.35
N GLU A 526 3.04 14.01 -7.55
CA GLU A 526 3.85 13.13 -8.42
C GLU A 526 4.99 13.86 -9.13
N GLY A 527 4.93 15.20 -9.16
CA GLY A 527 5.94 16.04 -9.78
C GLY A 527 6.98 16.51 -8.75
N PRO A 528 6.88 17.77 -8.30
CA PRO A 528 7.91 18.35 -7.46
C PRO A 528 8.02 17.75 -6.06
N HIS A 529 6.92 17.30 -5.44
CA HIS A 529 6.97 16.64 -4.14
C HIS A 529 7.82 15.36 -4.20
N ASP A 530 7.46 14.43 -5.08
CA ASP A 530 8.22 13.19 -5.28
C ASP A 530 9.67 13.46 -5.70
N SER A 531 9.92 14.49 -6.51
CA SER A 531 11.29 14.84 -6.94
C SER A 531 12.21 15.12 -5.76
N VAL A 532 11.80 16.00 -4.84
CA VAL A 532 12.66 16.43 -3.73
C VAL A 532 12.89 15.28 -2.74
N HIS A 533 11.85 14.49 -2.43
CA HIS A 533 11.98 13.28 -1.61
C HIS A 533 13.02 12.31 -2.18
N ASN A 534 12.91 12.02 -3.48
CA ASN A 534 13.81 11.08 -4.17
C ASN A 534 15.25 11.59 -4.29
N GLU A 535 15.44 12.90 -4.46
CA GLU A 535 16.77 13.48 -4.64
C GLU A 535 17.59 13.50 -3.36
N ILE A 536 16.97 13.79 -2.20
CA ILE A 536 17.66 13.68 -0.90
C ILE A 536 17.87 12.21 -0.52
N ASN A 537 16.93 11.34 -0.91
CA ASN A 537 17.00 9.88 -0.79
C ASN A 537 17.07 9.38 0.67
N ASN A 538 17.27 8.07 0.86
CA ASN A 538 17.28 7.38 2.16
C ASN A 538 16.06 7.73 3.01
N ASP A 539 16.25 8.45 4.12
CA ASP A 539 15.16 8.75 5.05
C ASP A 539 14.11 9.64 4.39
N MET A 540 14.53 10.65 3.62
CA MET A 540 13.59 11.49 2.86
C MET A 540 12.82 10.73 1.78
N ALA A 541 13.31 9.61 1.25
CA ALA A 541 12.58 8.83 0.24
C ALA A 541 11.71 7.70 0.84
N ALA A 542 11.77 7.48 2.15
CA ALA A 542 11.05 6.42 2.81
C ALA A 542 9.63 6.84 3.23
N SER A 543 8.77 5.87 3.56
CA SER A 543 7.45 6.14 4.14
C SER A 543 7.52 6.76 5.55
N PHE A 544 8.67 6.70 6.21
CA PHE A 544 8.96 7.41 7.47
C PHE A 544 9.74 8.70 7.23
N SER A 545 9.60 9.34 6.07
CA SER A 545 10.28 10.58 5.72
C SER A 545 10.15 11.75 6.70
N PRO A 546 9.11 11.86 7.57
CA PRO A 546 9.13 12.84 8.65
C PRO A 546 10.28 12.67 9.66
N ASP A 547 11.01 11.55 9.64
CA ASP A 547 12.24 11.36 10.40
C ASP A 547 13.34 12.33 9.96
N ASP A 548 13.34 12.75 8.69
CA ASP A 548 14.19 13.84 8.24
C ASP A 548 13.47 15.16 8.45
N VAL A 549 14.14 16.05 9.20
CA VAL A 549 13.62 17.37 9.56
C VAL A 549 13.21 18.20 8.34
N LEU A 550 13.83 17.96 7.19
CA LEU A 550 13.50 18.64 5.94
C LEU A 550 12.10 18.34 5.42
N PHE A 551 11.47 17.25 5.85
CA PHE A 551 10.09 16.88 5.49
C PHE A 551 9.13 18.07 5.65
N PHE A 552 9.14 18.72 6.82
CA PHE A 552 8.19 19.80 7.10
C PHE A 552 8.48 21.06 6.31
N LEU A 553 9.75 21.38 6.05
CA LEU A 553 10.10 22.54 5.22
C LEU A 553 9.73 22.31 3.76
N HIS A 554 9.92 21.08 3.28
CA HIS A 554 9.50 20.63 1.96
C HIS A 554 7.98 20.70 1.81
N HIS A 555 7.24 20.08 2.73
CA HIS A 555 5.77 20.06 2.73
C HIS A 555 5.17 21.44 2.97
N ASN A 556 5.83 22.33 3.72
CA ASN A 556 5.42 23.73 3.82
C ASN A 556 5.61 24.49 2.51
N ASN A 557 6.55 24.12 1.63
CA ASN A 557 6.64 24.70 0.28
C ASN A 557 5.60 24.10 -0.67
N ILE A 558 5.30 22.79 -0.56
CA ILE A 558 4.16 22.19 -1.28
C ILE A 558 2.86 22.89 -0.90
N ASP A 559 2.65 23.12 0.39
CA ASP A 559 1.51 23.87 0.91
C ASP A 559 1.49 25.33 0.43
N ARG A 560 2.66 25.99 0.37
CA ARG A 560 2.82 27.34 -0.20
C ARG A 560 2.35 27.39 -1.65
N LEU A 561 2.77 26.42 -2.47
CA LEU A 561 2.38 26.35 -3.87
C LEU A 561 0.87 26.15 -4.01
N TRP A 562 0.25 25.36 -3.13
CA TRP A 562 -1.21 25.25 -3.09
C TRP A 562 -1.89 26.55 -2.67
N ALA A 563 -1.41 27.23 -1.63
CA ALA A 563 -1.94 28.52 -1.20
C ALA A 563 -1.84 29.58 -2.32
N LEU A 564 -0.68 29.68 -3.00
CA LEU A 564 -0.47 30.57 -4.15
C LEU A 564 -1.38 30.22 -5.34
N TRP A 565 -1.71 28.94 -5.50
CA TRP A 565 -2.70 28.52 -6.50
C TRP A 565 -4.10 28.96 -6.10
N GLN A 566 -4.48 28.86 -4.83
CA GLN A 566 -5.77 29.31 -4.31
C GLN A 566 -5.93 30.84 -4.41
N ASP A 567 -4.89 31.61 -4.12
CA ASP A 567 -4.93 33.08 -4.13
C ASP A 567 -5.21 33.69 -5.51
N ARG A 568 -4.95 32.94 -6.59
CA ARG A 568 -5.21 33.38 -7.98
C ARG A 568 -6.69 33.40 -8.35
N ASP A 569 -7.51 32.62 -7.66
CA ASP A 569 -8.96 32.56 -7.87
C ASP A 569 -9.65 32.09 -6.60
N GLN A 570 -10.40 32.98 -5.95
CA GLN A 570 -11.10 32.71 -4.69
C GLN A 570 -12.09 31.53 -4.77
N ASN A 571 -12.56 31.15 -5.97
CA ASN A 571 -13.39 29.95 -6.13
C ASN A 571 -12.63 28.66 -5.78
N ARG A 572 -11.28 28.68 -5.84
CA ARG A 572 -10.41 27.55 -5.50
C ARG A 572 -10.40 27.21 -4.01
N LEU A 573 -10.85 28.12 -3.14
CA LEU A 573 -11.13 27.79 -1.73
C LEU A 573 -12.29 26.82 -1.57
N LYS A 574 -13.13 26.66 -2.60
CA LYS A 574 -14.25 25.71 -2.63
C LYS A 574 -14.05 24.58 -3.63
N ASP A 575 -12.97 24.63 -4.42
CA ASP A 575 -12.63 23.59 -5.39
C ASP A 575 -11.83 22.48 -4.71
N TYR A 576 -12.54 21.41 -4.34
CA TYR A 576 -11.94 20.20 -3.80
C TYR A 576 -12.66 18.98 -4.35
N SER A 577 -11.90 18.14 -5.04
CA SER A 577 -12.41 16.94 -5.70
C SER A 577 -11.27 15.96 -5.98
N GLY A 578 -11.60 14.70 -6.21
CA GLY A 578 -10.63 13.65 -6.47
C GLY A 578 -10.93 12.40 -5.65
N SER A 579 -9.98 11.47 -5.63
CA SER A 579 -10.11 10.19 -4.95
C SER A 579 -10.02 10.36 -3.43
N LYS A 580 -10.92 9.74 -2.66
CA LYS A 580 -10.83 9.65 -1.19
C LYS A 580 -9.91 8.54 -0.73
N VAL A 581 -9.81 7.48 -1.53
CA VAL A 581 -8.95 6.32 -1.30
C VAL A 581 -8.16 6.02 -2.56
N GLN A 582 -6.97 5.46 -2.42
CA GLN A 582 -6.09 5.19 -3.57
C GLN A 582 -6.82 4.36 -4.61
N GLY A 583 -6.74 4.79 -5.86
CA GLY A 583 -7.33 4.08 -7.00
C GLY A 583 -8.84 4.19 -7.13
N GLN A 584 -9.54 4.96 -6.28
CA GLN A 584 -11.01 5.11 -6.38
C GLN A 584 -11.47 5.52 -7.79
N ASN A 585 -12.48 4.81 -8.32
CA ASN A 585 -13.15 5.22 -9.55
C ASN A 585 -14.21 6.31 -9.28
N LEU A 586 -13.96 7.53 -9.76
CA LEU A 586 -14.82 8.69 -9.58
C LEU A 586 -16.09 8.67 -10.45
N THR A 587 -16.21 7.75 -11.41
CA THR A 587 -17.44 7.59 -12.22
C THR A 587 -18.49 6.71 -11.55
N ASN A 588 -18.15 6.04 -10.45
CA ASN A 588 -19.09 5.20 -9.71
C ASN A 588 -19.98 6.07 -8.80
N PRO A 589 -21.30 6.15 -9.05
CA PRO A 589 -22.21 6.98 -8.25
C PRO A 589 -22.32 6.54 -6.78
N ASN A 590 -21.96 5.30 -6.46
CA ASN A 590 -21.98 4.76 -5.09
C ASN A 590 -20.70 5.11 -4.30
N ARG A 591 -19.66 5.65 -4.95
CA ARG A 591 -18.40 6.06 -4.33
C ARG A 591 -18.14 7.53 -4.66
N PRO A 592 -18.88 8.46 -4.03
CA PRO A 592 -18.72 9.87 -4.34
C PRO A 592 -17.28 10.31 -4.08
N GLY A 593 -16.78 11.18 -4.96
CA GLY A 593 -15.46 11.77 -4.84
C GLY A 593 -15.29 12.59 -3.55
N ALA A 594 -14.06 13.00 -3.31
CA ALA A 594 -13.69 13.81 -2.19
C ALA A 594 -14.52 15.11 -2.15
N SER A 595 -14.90 15.53 -0.95
CA SER A 595 -15.72 16.72 -0.71
C SER A 595 -15.21 17.49 0.50
N LEU A 596 -15.57 18.77 0.59
CA LEU A 596 -15.16 19.67 1.66
C LEU A 596 -15.57 19.17 3.06
N ASN A 597 -16.61 18.35 3.16
CA ASN A 597 -17.10 17.79 4.42
C ASN A 597 -16.34 16.52 4.86
N ASN A 598 -15.40 16.02 4.05
CA ASN A 598 -14.61 14.86 4.47
C ASN A 598 -13.70 15.24 5.64
N ILE A 599 -13.54 14.29 6.55
CA ILE A 599 -12.74 14.46 7.75
C ILE A 599 -11.28 14.16 7.44
N ILE A 600 -10.41 15.06 7.86
CA ILE A 600 -8.96 14.87 7.93
C ILE A 600 -8.62 14.43 9.35
N PHE A 601 -8.06 13.22 9.44
CA PHE A 601 -7.58 12.59 10.66
C PHE A 601 -6.06 12.45 10.59
N ILE A 602 -5.34 13.06 11.52
CA ILE A 602 -3.87 12.96 11.64
C ILE A 602 -3.43 12.03 12.78
N GLY A 603 -4.37 11.48 13.56
CA GLY A 603 -4.09 10.55 14.67
C GLY A 603 -3.31 11.18 15.83
N MET A 604 -3.52 12.47 16.10
CA MET A 604 -2.81 13.22 17.15
C MET A 604 -3.78 13.86 18.16
N GLU A 605 -4.95 13.27 18.38
CA GLU A 605 -5.95 13.76 19.34
C GLU A 605 -5.43 13.75 20.78
N ASN A 606 -4.58 12.78 21.11
CA ASN A 606 -3.83 12.71 22.36
C ASN A 606 -2.92 13.93 22.61
N LEU A 607 -2.59 14.68 21.57
CA LEU A 607 -1.81 15.92 21.63
C LEU A 607 -2.67 17.18 21.38
N GLY A 608 -4.00 17.04 21.40
CA GLY A 608 -4.95 18.15 21.28
C GLY A 608 -5.36 18.51 19.85
N PHE A 609 -4.94 17.74 18.84
CA PHE A 609 -5.31 17.98 17.44
C PHE A 609 -6.57 17.20 17.08
N ARG A 610 -7.71 17.90 17.08
CA ARG A 610 -9.01 17.30 16.72
C ARG A 610 -9.09 16.97 15.23
N ASN A 611 -10.06 16.12 14.92
CA ASN A 611 -10.50 15.93 13.54
C ASN A 611 -11.11 17.22 12.99
N VAL A 612 -10.74 17.55 11.75
CA VAL A 612 -11.18 18.76 11.03
C VAL A 612 -11.74 18.34 9.68
N THR A 613 -12.63 19.13 9.11
CA THR A 613 -13.10 18.96 7.74
C THR A 613 -12.08 19.51 6.76
N VAL A 614 -12.10 19.02 5.51
CA VAL A 614 -11.30 19.63 4.44
C VAL A 614 -11.65 21.11 4.26
N GLY A 615 -12.93 21.47 4.36
CA GLY A 615 -13.40 22.87 4.25
C GLY A 615 -12.74 23.81 5.25
N GLU A 616 -12.52 23.36 6.49
CA GLU A 616 -11.78 24.11 7.51
C GLU A 616 -10.30 24.33 7.18
N LEU A 617 -9.74 23.50 6.28
CA LEU A 617 -8.34 23.53 5.87
C LEU A 617 -8.11 24.21 4.52
N MET A 618 -9.16 24.55 3.78
CA MET A 618 -9.02 25.17 2.46
C MET A 618 -8.44 26.58 2.53
N ASN A 619 -8.83 27.38 3.52
CA ASN A 619 -8.32 28.74 3.71
C ASN A 619 -7.24 28.76 4.79
N THR A 620 -5.99 29.04 4.40
CA THR A 620 -4.85 29.17 5.33
C THR A 620 -5.05 30.27 6.36
N GLN A 621 -5.77 31.34 5.99
CA GLN A 621 -6.12 32.45 6.87
C GLN A 621 -7.45 32.22 7.61
N GLY A 622 -8.06 31.05 7.46
CA GLY A 622 -9.24 30.65 8.23
C GLY A 622 -8.92 30.36 9.70
N PRO A 623 -9.95 30.19 10.55
CA PRO A 623 -9.79 30.13 12.00
C PRO A 623 -9.01 28.90 12.51
N VAL A 624 -8.98 27.80 11.75
CA VAL A 624 -8.27 26.57 12.15
C VAL A 624 -6.77 26.67 11.91
N LEU A 625 -6.36 27.34 10.82
CA LEU A 625 -4.98 27.38 10.37
C LEU A 625 -4.27 28.66 10.78
N CYS A 626 -4.91 29.80 10.48
CA CYS A 626 -4.46 31.15 10.79
C CYS A 626 -2.99 31.44 10.48
N TYR A 627 -2.59 31.23 9.21
CA TYR A 627 -1.29 31.65 8.70
C TYR A 627 -1.37 32.11 7.24
N LYS A 628 -0.32 32.79 6.80
CA LYS A 628 -0.06 33.16 5.40
C LYS A 628 1.42 33.01 5.08
N TYR A 629 1.77 32.99 3.81
CA TYR A 629 3.16 33.00 3.38
C TYR A 629 3.67 34.44 3.18
N ASP A 630 4.97 34.64 3.37
CA ASP A 630 5.66 35.82 2.88
C ASP A 630 5.54 35.93 1.34
N LYS A 631 5.66 37.15 0.83
CA LYS A 631 5.48 37.46 -0.59
C LYS A 631 6.81 37.46 -1.32
#